data_AF-A0A4Q2DCL4-F1
#
_entry.id   AF-A0A4Q2DCL4-F1
#
_cell.length_a   1.000
_cell.length_b   1.000
_cell.length_c   1.000
_cell.angle_alpha   90.00
_cell.angle_beta   90.00
_cell.angle_gamma   90.00
#
_symmetry.space_group_name_H-M   'P 1'
#
loop_
_entity.id
_entity.type
_entity.pdbx_description
1 polymer ?
#
loop_
_entity_poly.entity_id
_entity_poly.type
_entity_poly.pdbx_seq_one_letter_code
_entity_poly.pdbx_strand_id
1 'polypeptide(L)'
;MTAGSFLGRNVLLAIILLNAFFGIDCGVVHATQIMRRPATYRNKAKTFAMETAPRMFTVARREEEESANHTAILDKRATGKASFAYFTNWGIYGANFQPTDIQTGPITHILYSFADTNPTTGNIILTDPYADEQKHFPGDSWSEAGNNLYGCLKQLYLLKLQKRNLKVLLSIGGWTYSQAGHFNFVESSSARATFINDALKLIEDYGFDGIDIDYEYPSTSARGQGLADLVTSLRTALNQLASRKRDTVPYLITAAVGAGPQGYSNLKVPQMNAAMDYWNLMAYDYAGSWLTWADNQANVYHGARTGINTDSALTWYLQNGATASKINLGIPLYGRAFENTDGLGKPYSGIGPGTIEPGVYSYKALPLAGAQVYQNKTDITAYSYDSAKKEFVSYDTPSIAKMKALYAVNKGLGGTMFWELSQDKVGSGSLVSSSVEMLGTLDTTLNHISFPNSKWDNVRRNMGSGTSPTSSNPGNTPTTSPGTGQCAGVAGWSSATVYLGGDKASYNGRLWTAKWWTQNETPGGASGVWTDNGAC
;
A
#
# COMPACT_ATOMS: atom_id res chain seq x y z
N MET A 1 -76.50 -52.01 -8.78
CA MET A 1 -77.02 -51.15 -9.86
C MET A 1 -75.89 -50.26 -10.33
N THR A 2 -75.61 -50.29 -11.64
CA THR A 2 -75.05 -49.23 -12.52
C THR A 2 -74.57 -47.93 -11.86
N ALA A 3 -73.52 -47.22 -12.26
CA ALA A 3 -72.53 -47.27 -13.33
C ALA A 3 -71.65 -46.01 -13.16
N GLY A 4 -70.51 -45.94 -13.85
CA GLY A 4 -69.75 -44.70 -14.08
C GLY A 4 -68.29 -44.84 -13.65
N SER A 5 -67.41 -45.41 -14.49
CA SER A 5 -66.64 -44.71 -15.54
C SER A 5 -65.35 -44.08 -14.96
N PHE A 6 -64.16 -44.13 -15.55
CA PHE A 6 -63.69 -44.58 -16.85
C PHE A 6 -62.14 -44.66 -16.76
N LEU A 7 -61.54 -45.61 -17.49
CA LEU A 7 -60.17 -45.61 -18.10
C LEU A 7 -58.94 -45.28 -17.22
N GLY A 8 -57.85 -46.05 -17.21
CA GLY A 8 -57.39 -47.08 -18.14
C GLY A 8 -55.88 -46.95 -18.37
N ARG A 9 -55.12 -47.89 -17.76
CA ARG A 9 -53.91 -48.60 -18.25
C ARG A 9 -52.81 -47.80 -18.97
N ASN A 10 -51.60 -47.68 -18.39
CA ASN A 10 -50.51 -48.68 -18.28
C ASN A 10 -49.63 -48.85 -19.54
N VAL A 11 -48.32 -49.02 -19.28
CA VAL A 11 -47.25 -49.67 -20.10
C VAL A 11 -46.51 -48.71 -21.06
N LEU A 12 -45.17 -48.62 -21.20
CA LEU A 12 -43.96 -49.14 -20.51
C LEU A 12 -42.72 -48.44 -21.13
N LEU A 13 -41.58 -48.51 -20.41
CA LEU A 13 -40.17 -48.57 -20.87
C LEU A 13 -39.44 -47.37 -21.53
N ALA A 14 -38.32 -46.95 -20.93
CA ALA A 14 -36.99 -46.75 -21.55
C ALA A 14 -35.96 -46.30 -20.48
N ILE A 15 -34.96 -47.12 -20.12
CA ILE A 15 -33.56 -47.12 -20.62
C ILE A 15 -32.66 -46.00 -20.04
N ILE A 16 -31.71 -46.47 -19.23
CA ILE A 16 -30.33 -46.02 -18.94
C ILE A 16 -29.83 -44.79 -19.70
N LEU A 17 -29.39 -43.76 -18.96
CA LEU A 17 -28.18 -42.96 -19.26
C LEU A 17 -27.72 -42.23 -17.99
N LEU A 18 -26.65 -42.75 -17.39
CA LEU A 18 -25.90 -42.15 -16.31
C LEU A 18 -24.99 -41.06 -16.91
N ASN A 19 -25.40 -39.80 -16.84
CA ASN A 19 -24.52 -38.67 -17.11
C ASN A 19 -24.00 -38.14 -15.77
N ALA A 20 -22.81 -38.58 -15.39
CA ALA A 20 -22.03 -37.98 -14.34
C ALA A 20 -21.49 -36.63 -14.85
N PHE A 21 -22.19 -35.54 -14.55
CA PHE A 21 -21.59 -34.22 -14.60
C PHE A 21 -20.74 -34.04 -13.33
N PHE A 22 -19.43 -34.28 -13.47
CA PHE A 22 -18.43 -33.66 -12.60
C PHE A 22 -18.45 -32.15 -12.88
N GLY A 23 -19.37 -31.44 -12.24
CA GLY A 23 -19.21 -30.02 -12.01
C GLY A 23 -18.09 -29.87 -11.00
N ILE A 24 -16.90 -29.49 -11.48
CA ILE A 24 -15.86 -28.93 -10.63
C ILE A 24 -16.45 -27.61 -10.12
N ASP A 25 -17.04 -27.67 -8.93
CA ASP A 25 -17.39 -26.48 -8.16
C ASP A 25 -16.06 -25.84 -7.80
N CYS A 26 -15.64 -24.88 -8.64
CA CYS A 26 -14.47 -24.07 -8.41
C CYS A 26 -14.80 -23.21 -7.20
N GLY A 27 -14.44 -23.70 -6.01
CA GLY A 27 -14.73 -23.08 -4.73
C GLY A 27 -14.40 -21.59 -4.79
N VAL A 28 -15.41 -20.77 -4.52
CA VAL A 28 -15.28 -19.32 -4.47
C VAL A 28 -14.27 -18.97 -3.37
N VAL A 29 -13.11 -18.45 -3.76
CA VAL A 29 -12.06 -18.04 -2.83
C VAL A 29 -12.44 -16.68 -2.25
N HIS A 30 -12.71 -16.65 -0.95
CA HIS A 30 -13.00 -15.42 -0.20
C HIS A 30 -11.82 -15.10 0.73
N ALA A 31 -10.85 -14.31 0.25
CA ALA A 31 -9.78 -13.80 1.10
C ALA A 31 -10.31 -12.65 1.97
N THR A 32 -10.55 -12.86 3.26
CA THR A 32 -11.03 -11.76 4.14
C THR A 32 -9.87 -10.95 4.69
N GLN A 33 -9.84 -9.65 4.37
CA GLN A 33 -9.17 -8.60 5.14
C GLN A 33 -10.23 -7.56 5.54
N ILE A 34 -10.64 -7.54 6.80
CA ILE A 34 -11.77 -6.70 7.26
C ILE A 34 -11.24 -5.37 7.81
N MET A 35 -11.56 -4.26 7.12
CA MET A 35 -11.31 -2.91 7.63
C MET A 35 -12.28 -2.59 8.78
N ARG A 36 -11.78 -2.15 9.95
CA ARG A 36 -12.65 -1.75 11.08
C ARG A 36 -12.94 -0.25 11.06
N ARG A 37 -14.22 0.12 10.91
CA ARG A 37 -14.76 1.47 11.20
C ARG A 37 -15.52 1.44 12.54
N PRO A 38 -15.49 2.50 13.38
CA PRO A 38 -16.27 2.57 14.62
C PRO A 38 -17.80 2.48 14.39
N ALA A 39 -18.52 1.89 15.35
CA ALA A 39 -19.93 1.50 15.22
C ALA A 39 -20.96 2.65 15.17
N THR A 40 -20.55 3.92 15.25
CA THR A 40 -21.47 5.08 15.42
C THR A 40 -21.80 5.85 14.14
N TYR A 41 -21.39 5.38 12.96
CA TYR A 41 -21.60 6.08 11.68
C TYR A 41 -22.90 5.66 10.96
N ARG A 42 -24.07 6.14 11.40
CA ARG A 42 -25.30 6.10 10.59
C ARG A 42 -26.09 7.38 10.72
N ASN A 43 -26.29 8.08 9.61
CA ASN A 43 -27.43 8.98 9.41
C ASN A 43 -28.07 8.73 8.04
N LYS A 44 -29.40 8.90 7.98
CA LYS A 44 -30.30 8.51 6.89
C LYS A 44 -30.01 9.23 5.56
N ALA A 45 -30.22 8.51 4.45
CA ALA A 45 -30.12 9.00 3.08
C ALA A 45 -31.12 10.12 2.79
N LYS A 46 -30.69 11.14 2.03
CA LYS A 46 -31.55 12.15 1.42
C LYS A 46 -31.97 11.69 0.03
N THR A 47 -33.25 11.85 -0.29
CA THR A 47 -33.84 11.63 -1.61
C THR A 47 -33.69 12.88 -2.48
N PHE A 48 -33.41 12.68 -3.77
CA PHE A 48 -33.40 13.73 -4.78
C PHE A 48 -34.45 13.40 -5.84
N ALA A 49 -35.12 14.43 -6.36
CA ALA A 49 -36.11 14.27 -7.43
C ALA A 49 -35.42 13.96 -8.77
N MET A 50 -36.03 13.08 -9.55
CA MET A 50 -35.55 12.65 -10.86
C MET A 50 -35.76 13.78 -11.88
N GLU A 51 -34.70 14.17 -12.59
CA GLU A 51 -34.78 15.18 -13.64
C GLU A 51 -35.46 14.56 -14.89
N THR A 52 -36.62 15.12 -15.25
CA THR A 52 -37.35 14.78 -16.47
C THR A 52 -36.87 15.64 -17.63
N ALA A 53 -36.20 15.01 -18.61
CA ALA A 53 -35.74 15.50 -19.92
C ALA A 53 -34.30 16.05 -20.00
N PRO A 54 -33.28 15.18 -20.17
CA PRO A 54 -31.93 15.61 -20.54
C PRO A 54 -31.86 16.01 -22.02
N ARG A 55 -31.19 17.15 -22.31
CA ARG A 55 -30.95 17.64 -23.68
C ARG A 55 -29.92 16.75 -24.40
N MET A 56 -30.23 16.38 -25.65
CA MET A 56 -29.29 15.70 -26.55
C MET A 56 -28.26 16.69 -27.11
N PHE A 57 -26.98 16.30 -27.10
CA PHE A 57 -25.93 16.96 -27.89
C PHE A 57 -25.38 16.00 -28.94
N THR A 58 -25.52 16.38 -30.21
CA THR A 58 -24.93 15.69 -31.35
C THR A 58 -23.52 16.25 -31.59
N VAL A 59 -22.49 15.39 -31.56
CA VAL A 59 -21.11 15.81 -31.88
C VAL A 59 -20.82 15.52 -33.34
N ALA A 60 -20.51 16.58 -34.10
CA ALA A 60 -20.00 16.48 -35.46
C ALA A 60 -18.48 16.19 -35.46
N ARG A 61 -18.06 15.38 -36.43
CA ARG A 61 -16.70 14.90 -36.67
C ARG A 61 -15.76 16.09 -36.99
N ARG A 62 -14.54 16.11 -36.43
CA ARG A 62 -13.43 16.90 -36.96
C ARG A 62 -12.19 16.02 -37.12
N GLU A 63 -11.54 16.24 -38.25
CA GLU A 63 -10.53 15.44 -38.91
C GLU A 63 -9.17 15.44 -38.19
N GLU A 64 -8.46 14.35 -38.46
CA GLU A 64 -7.10 13.98 -38.08
C GLU A 64 -6.05 14.93 -38.69
N GLU A 65 -4.99 15.25 -37.93
CA GLU A 65 -3.58 14.93 -38.25
C GLU A 65 -2.62 15.65 -37.27
N GLU A 66 -1.51 14.98 -36.95
CA GLU A 66 -0.40 15.39 -36.04
C GLU A 66 -0.58 15.26 -34.50
N SER A 67 -0.72 14.03 -33.99
CA SER A 67 -0.19 13.68 -32.66
C SER A 67 0.10 12.18 -32.47
N ALA A 68 0.46 11.47 -33.55
CA ALA A 68 0.78 10.05 -33.51
C ALA A 68 2.30 9.83 -33.51
N ASN A 69 3.00 10.13 -32.41
CA ASN A 69 4.23 9.42 -31.97
C ASN A 69 4.88 10.03 -30.70
N HIS A 70 4.19 9.96 -29.57
CA HIS A 70 4.89 9.93 -28.28
C HIS A 70 4.22 8.90 -27.39
N THR A 71 4.33 7.62 -27.80
CA THR A 71 4.32 6.55 -26.81
C THR A 71 5.56 6.78 -25.97
N ALA A 72 5.42 7.52 -24.87
CA ALA A 72 6.47 7.67 -23.88
C ALA A 72 6.73 6.27 -23.31
N ILE A 73 7.65 5.54 -23.94
CA ILE A 73 8.24 4.36 -23.36
C ILE A 73 8.84 4.86 -22.05
N LEU A 74 8.31 4.38 -20.93
CA LEU A 74 8.86 4.69 -19.61
C LEU A 74 10.31 4.19 -19.62
N ASP A 75 11.25 5.10 -19.84
CA ASP A 75 12.66 4.81 -19.75
C ASP A 75 12.96 4.24 -18.36
N LYS A 76 13.86 3.26 -18.37
CA LYS A 76 14.32 2.48 -17.24
C LYS A 76 14.67 3.42 -16.07
N ARG A 77 13.82 3.47 -15.03
CA ARG A 77 14.15 4.07 -13.73
C ARG A 77 15.42 3.40 -13.16
N ALA A 78 16.05 4.06 -12.19
CA ALA A 78 17.33 3.66 -11.57
C ALA A 78 17.47 2.13 -11.41
N THR A 79 18.68 1.61 -11.62
CA THR A 79 19.00 0.17 -11.64
C THR A 79 18.73 -0.61 -10.35
N GLY A 80 18.16 0.04 -9.32
CA GLY A 80 17.89 -0.56 -8.01
C GLY A 80 16.51 -1.22 -7.91
N LYS A 81 16.39 -2.18 -6.98
CA LYS A 81 15.14 -2.86 -6.66
C LYS A 81 14.22 -2.02 -5.79
N ALA A 82 12.92 -2.20 -5.93
CA ALA A 82 11.95 -1.58 -5.06
C ALA A 82 11.64 -2.45 -3.83
N SER A 83 11.37 -1.81 -2.71
CA SER A 83 10.88 -2.43 -1.48
C SER A 83 9.66 -1.63 -1.03
N PHE A 84 8.49 -2.15 -1.39
CA PHE A 84 7.18 -1.57 -1.11
C PHE A 84 6.65 -2.11 0.22
N ALA A 85 5.97 -1.29 1.01
CA ALA A 85 5.25 -1.79 2.17
C ALA A 85 3.98 -0.99 2.44
N TYR A 86 2.91 -1.69 2.80
CA TYR A 86 1.64 -1.08 3.15
C TYR A 86 1.67 -0.54 4.58
N PHE A 87 1.27 0.72 4.75
CA PHE A 87 0.98 1.35 6.03
C PHE A 87 -0.52 1.60 6.10
N THR A 88 -1.19 1.02 7.10
CA THR A 88 -2.64 1.13 7.28
C THR A 88 -2.99 2.31 8.18
N ASN A 89 -3.92 3.18 7.76
CA ASN A 89 -4.32 4.33 8.56
C ASN A 89 -4.97 3.90 9.90
N TRP A 90 -5.68 2.77 9.91
CA TRP A 90 -6.22 2.16 11.13
C TRP A 90 -5.15 1.50 12.02
N GLY A 91 -3.92 1.31 11.52
CA GLY A 91 -2.80 0.72 12.26
C GLY A 91 -2.43 1.53 13.51
N ILE A 92 -2.72 2.83 13.52
CA ILE A 92 -2.42 3.72 14.66
C ILE A 92 -3.27 3.44 15.90
N TYR A 93 -4.34 2.65 15.78
CA TYR A 93 -5.27 2.34 16.86
C TYR A 93 -4.88 1.03 17.56
N GLY A 94 -5.58 -0.07 17.27
CA GLY A 94 -5.42 -1.34 17.98
C GLY A 94 -4.05 -1.99 17.79
N ALA A 95 -3.45 -1.85 16.62
CA ALA A 95 -2.07 -2.32 16.38
C ALA A 95 -1.02 -1.39 17.01
N ASN A 96 -1.43 -0.17 17.39
CA ASN A 96 -0.59 0.91 17.91
C ASN A 96 0.72 1.09 17.12
N PHE A 97 0.62 1.03 15.79
CA PHE A 97 1.75 1.23 14.90
C PHE A 97 1.63 2.60 14.24
N GLN A 98 2.54 3.49 14.59
CA GLN A 98 2.58 4.87 14.17
C GLN A 98 3.53 5.05 12.99
N PRO A 99 3.41 6.12 12.18
CA PRO A 99 4.37 6.40 11.11
C PRO A 99 5.82 6.52 11.63
N THR A 100 6.01 6.97 12.87
CA THR A 100 7.33 7.04 13.53
C THR A 100 7.96 5.69 13.82
N ASP A 101 7.18 4.60 13.81
CA ASP A 101 7.69 3.24 14.02
C ASP A 101 8.26 2.63 12.73
N ILE A 102 7.98 3.25 11.58
CA ILE A 102 8.42 2.76 10.27
C ILE A 102 9.95 2.76 10.19
N GLN A 103 10.51 1.57 10.05
CA GLN A 103 11.93 1.39 9.75
C GLN A 103 12.17 1.76 8.29
N THR A 104 12.50 3.03 8.04
CA THR A 104 12.61 3.53 6.66
C THR A 104 13.79 2.95 5.90
N GLY A 105 14.88 2.53 6.56
CA GLY A 105 16.09 1.97 5.94
C GLY A 105 15.81 0.97 4.80
N PRO A 106 15.10 -0.15 5.07
CA PRO A 106 14.79 -1.18 4.08
C PRO A 106 13.62 -0.84 3.13
N ILE A 107 13.01 0.34 3.19
CA ILE A 107 11.81 0.68 2.40
C ILE A 107 12.14 1.77 1.37
N THR A 108 11.64 1.61 0.14
CA THR A 108 11.69 2.65 -0.90
C THR A 108 10.33 3.24 -1.23
N HIS A 109 9.24 2.51 -0.97
CA HIS A 109 7.87 2.96 -1.23
C HIS A 109 6.95 2.57 -0.08
N ILE A 110 6.17 3.53 0.41
CA ILE A 110 5.07 3.31 1.34
C ILE A 110 3.76 3.44 0.58
N LEU A 111 2.87 2.47 0.75
CA LEU A 111 1.50 2.49 0.23
C LEU A 111 0.58 2.83 1.40
N TYR A 112 0.03 4.05 1.41
CA TYR A 112 -0.86 4.53 2.46
C TYR A 112 -2.28 4.01 2.24
N SER A 113 -2.73 3.12 3.11
CA SER A 113 -3.94 2.32 2.94
C SER A 113 -5.04 2.67 3.95
N PHE A 114 -6.30 2.83 3.58
CA PHE A 114 -6.80 2.97 2.21
C PHE A 114 -7.72 4.17 2.11
N ALA A 115 -7.69 4.83 0.95
CA ALA A 115 -8.81 5.62 0.49
C ALA A 115 -9.89 4.71 -0.14
N ASP A 116 -11.13 5.17 -0.07
CA ASP A 116 -12.31 4.54 -0.65
C ASP A 116 -12.71 5.28 -1.95
N THR A 117 -13.64 4.71 -2.72
CA THR A 117 -14.22 5.35 -3.91
C THR A 117 -15.74 5.34 -3.86
N ASN A 118 -16.36 6.40 -4.39
CA ASN A 118 -17.80 6.36 -4.64
C ASN A 118 -18.10 5.43 -5.83
N PRO A 119 -18.97 4.41 -5.68
CA PRO A 119 -19.25 3.41 -6.72
C PRO A 119 -19.86 3.98 -8.00
N THR A 120 -20.43 5.18 -7.97
CA THR A 120 -21.12 5.80 -9.11
C THR A 120 -20.32 6.95 -9.70
N THR A 121 -19.83 7.84 -8.85
CA THR A 121 -19.17 9.07 -9.32
C THR A 121 -17.66 8.90 -9.49
N GLY A 122 -17.04 7.88 -8.87
CA GLY A 122 -15.59 7.70 -8.86
C GLY A 122 -14.85 8.66 -7.93
N ASN A 123 -15.54 9.45 -7.10
CA ASN A 123 -14.87 10.33 -6.13
C ASN A 123 -14.00 9.52 -5.15
N ILE A 124 -12.81 10.02 -4.85
CA ILE A 124 -11.91 9.40 -3.86
C ILE A 124 -12.22 9.96 -2.47
N ILE A 125 -12.33 9.08 -1.48
CA ILE A 125 -12.74 9.42 -0.11
C ILE A 125 -11.66 8.95 0.86
N LEU A 126 -11.05 9.89 1.58
CA LEU A 126 -10.23 9.56 2.75
C LEU A 126 -11.11 8.98 3.86
N THR A 127 -10.68 7.86 4.43
CA THR A 127 -11.58 6.98 5.18
C THR A 127 -11.60 7.27 6.67
N ASP A 128 -10.58 7.97 7.17
CA ASP A 128 -10.47 8.36 8.57
C ASP A 128 -9.74 9.70 8.69
N PRO A 129 -10.46 10.84 8.57
CA PRO A 129 -9.85 12.16 8.69
C PRO A 129 -9.08 12.38 9.99
N TYR A 130 -9.43 11.68 11.08
CA TYR A 130 -8.67 11.79 12.32
C TYR A 130 -7.28 11.18 12.16
N ALA A 131 -7.21 9.93 11.70
CA ALA A 131 -5.94 9.26 11.45
C ALA A 131 -5.15 9.94 10.32
N ASP A 132 -5.83 10.34 9.25
CA ASP A 132 -5.24 10.87 8.03
C ASP A 132 -4.70 12.28 8.24
N GLU A 133 -5.45 13.17 8.90
CA GLU A 133 -5.22 14.63 8.83
C GLU A 133 -5.18 15.36 10.18
N GLN A 134 -5.75 14.82 11.26
CA GLN A 134 -6.04 15.61 12.46
C GLN A 134 -5.26 15.19 13.70
N LYS A 135 -4.91 13.90 13.83
CA LYS A 135 -4.18 13.40 15.00
C LYS A 135 -2.87 14.16 15.15
N HIS A 136 -2.70 14.82 16.30
CA HIS A 136 -1.44 15.46 16.65
C HIS A 136 -0.47 14.43 17.21
N PHE A 137 0.70 14.36 16.63
CA PHE A 137 1.83 13.56 17.11
C PHE A 137 2.78 14.43 17.96
N PRO A 138 3.69 13.84 18.73
CA PRO A 138 4.73 14.60 19.42
C PRO A 138 5.47 15.54 18.46
N GLY A 139 5.53 16.83 18.82
CA GLY A 139 6.09 17.89 17.97
C GLY A 139 5.06 18.70 17.18
N ASP A 140 3.81 18.25 17.10
CA ASP A 140 2.74 19.01 16.46
C ASP A 140 2.20 20.11 17.38
N SER A 141 2.09 21.33 16.83
CA SER A 141 1.57 22.49 17.55
C SER A 141 0.05 22.51 17.51
N TRP A 142 -0.59 22.68 18.67
CA TRP A 142 -2.03 22.90 18.78
C TRP A 142 -2.47 24.33 18.42
N SER A 143 -1.51 25.23 18.21
CA SER A 143 -1.75 26.64 17.95
C SER A 143 -1.04 27.12 16.67
N GLU A 144 -0.71 26.22 15.75
CA GLU A 144 -0.19 26.61 14.43
C GLU A 144 -1.27 27.37 13.66
N ALA A 145 -1.00 28.62 13.31
CA ALA A 145 -1.92 29.44 12.53
C ALA A 145 -2.05 28.92 11.09
N GLY A 146 -3.24 29.06 10.50
CA GLY A 146 -3.52 28.67 9.12
C GLY A 146 -4.19 27.30 9.00
N ASN A 147 -4.30 26.82 7.76
CA ASN A 147 -4.88 25.51 7.45
C ASN A 147 -3.76 24.47 7.34
N ASN A 148 -3.50 23.72 8.41
CA ASN A 148 -2.32 22.85 8.52
C ASN A 148 -2.69 21.36 8.54
N LEU A 149 -1.90 20.55 7.84
CA LEU A 149 -2.01 19.09 7.85
C LEU A 149 -1.36 18.53 9.12
N TYR A 150 -2.04 17.58 9.77
CA TYR A 150 -1.50 16.72 10.83
C TYR A 150 -1.69 15.24 10.45
N GLY A 151 -1.90 14.36 11.44
CA GLY A 151 -2.18 12.96 11.21
C GLY A 151 -1.01 12.21 10.58
N CYS A 152 -1.31 11.02 10.08
CA CYS A 152 -0.32 10.17 9.46
C CYS A 152 0.27 10.80 8.20
N LEU A 153 -0.53 11.57 7.46
CA LEU A 153 -0.08 12.18 6.20
C LEU A 153 0.98 13.26 6.44
N LYS A 154 0.88 14.05 7.53
CA LYS A 154 2.00 14.92 7.94
C LYS A 154 3.25 14.12 8.25
N GLN A 155 3.13 13.06 9.04
CA GLN A 155 4.28 12.27 9.47
C GLN A 155 4.97 11.57 8.29
N LEU A 156 4.21 11.03 7.33
CA LEU A 156 4.75 10.45 6.11
C LEU A 156 5.44 11.49 5.22
N TYR A 157 4.90 12.71 5.15
CA TYR A 157 5.58 13.81 4.46
C TYR A 157 6.91 14.19 5.15
N LEU A 158 6.97 14.19 6.48
CA LEU A 158 8.22 14.39 7.22
C LEU A 158 9.26 13.28 6.93
N LEU A 159 8.83 12.02 6.88
CA LEU A 159 9.71 10.92 6.48
C LEU A 159 10.25 11.09 5.05
N LYS A 160 9.44 11.62 4.12
CA LYS A 160 9.89 11.95 2.76
C LYS A 160 10.96 13.03 2.75
N LEU A 161 10.83 14.07 3.58
CA LEU A 161 11.85 15.11 3.71
C LEU A 161 13.17 14.55 4.26
N GLN A 162 13.09 13.67 5.25
CA GLN A 162 14.24 13.02 5.87
C GLN A 162 14.94 12.02 4.93
N LYS A 163 14.15 11.23 4.19
CA LYS A 163 14.64 10.19 3.27
C LYS A 163 14.18 10.50 1.86
N ARG A 164 15.00 11.25 1.12
CA ARG A 164 14.66 11.75 -0.22
C ARG A 164 14.43 10.67 -1.29
N ASN A 165 14.79 9.40 -1.06
CA ASN A 165 14.46 8.28 -1.94
C ASN A 165 13.29 7.41 -1.44
N LEU A 166 12.56 7.85 -0.41
CA LEU A 166 11.32 7.23 0.06
C LEU A 166 10.12 7.87 -0.63
N LYS A 167 9.34 7.08 -1.35
CA LYS A 167 8.10 7.54 -1.99
C LYS A 167 6.90 7.12 -1.17
N VAL A 168 5.85 7.93 -1.15
CA VAL A 168 4.58 7.63 -0.49
C VAL A 168 3.47 7.74 -1.53
N LEU A 169 2.75 6.66 -1.77
CA LEU A 169 1.60 6.62 -2.67
C LEU A 169 0.32 6.49 -1.85
N LEU A 170 -0.76 7.11 -2.31
CA LEU A 170 -2.09 6.81 -1.79
C LEU A 170 -2.57 5.51 -2.41
N SER A 171 -2.86 4.50 -1.58
CA SER A 171 -3.51 3.28 -2.04
C SER A 171 -5.02 3.40 -1.90
N ILE A 172 -5.72 3.15 -3.00
CA ILE A 172 -7.17 3.33 -3.12
C ILE A 172 -7.80 1.97 -3.39
N GLY A 173 -8.77 1.59 -2.54
CA GLY A 173 -9.45 0.31 -2.65
C GLY A 173 -9.14 -0.64 -1.50
N GLY A 174 -8.57 -1.80 -1.81
CA GLY A 174 -8.44 -2.94 -0.92
C GLY A 174 -9.70 -3.79 -0.89
N TRP A 175 -9.59 -4.97 -0.28
CA TRP A 175 -10.65 -5.99 -0.21
C TRP A 175 -12.03 -5.42 0.13
N THR A 176 -12.16 -4.72 1.26
CA THR A 176 -13.48 -4.28 1.79
C THR A 176 -14.25 -3.39 0.80
N TYR A 177 -13.60 -2.38 0.21
CA TYR A 177 -14.26 -1.47 -0.73
C TYR A 177 -14.49 -2.12 -2.10
N SER A 178 -13.57 -2.97 -2.53
CA SER A 178 -13.73 -3.75 -3.76
C SER A 178 -14.94 -4.69 -3.70
N GLN A 179 -15.09 -5.43 -2.59
CA GLN A 179 -16.25 -6.32 -2.38
C GLN A 179 -17.56 -5.56 -2.22
N ALA A 180 -17.53 -4.32 -1.72
CA ALA A 180 -18.70 -3.44 -1.66
C ALA A 180 -19.12 -2.89 -3.05
N GLY A 181 -18.39 -3.23 -4.12
CA GLY A 181 -18.66 -2.75 -5.47
C GLY A 181 -18.23 -1.30 -5.70
N HIS A 182 -17.36 -0.76 -4.85
CA HIS A 182 -16.95 0.65 -4.91
C HIS A 182 -16.09 0.99 -6.13
N PHE A 183 -15.59 -0.03 -6.85
CA PHE A 183 -14.95 0.13 -8.16
C PHE A 183 -15.90 0.02 -9.36
N ASN A 184 -17.22 -0.13 -9.18
CA ASN A 184 -18.17 -0.19 -10.31
C ASN A 184 -18.10 1.04 -11.23
N PHE A 185 -17.63 2.17 -10.70
CA PHE A 185 -17.45 3.41 -11.44
C PHE A 185 -16.51 3.27 -12.65
N VAL A 186 -15.59 2.30 -12.65
CA VAL A 186 -14.56 2.17 -13.68
C VAL A 186 -15.13 1.95 -15.08
N GLU A 187 -16.37 1.47 -15.22
CA GLU A 187 -17.01 1.31 -16.52
C GLU A 187 -17.46 2.66 -17.13
N SER A 188 -17.65 3.70 -16.31
CA SER A 188 -18.08 5.04 -16.74
C SER A 188 -16.89 5.97 -16.98
N SER A 189 -16.77 6.50 -18.20
CA SER A 189 -15.69 7.44 -18.55
C SER A 189 -15.74 8.75 -17.76
N SER A 190 -16.93 9.27 -17.45
CA SER A 190 -17.09 10.49 -16.64
C SER A 190 -16.72 10.25 -15.17
N ALA A 191 -17.01 9.05 -14.65
CA ALA A 191 -16.63 8.69 -13.29
C ALA A 191 -15.11 8.44 -13.17
N ARG A 192 -14.49 7.81 -14.19
CA ARG A 192 -13.02 7.74 -14.29
C ARG A 192 -12.38 9.13 -14.32
N ALA A 193 -12.94 10.08 -15.07
CA ALA A 193 -12.43 11.46 -15.10
C ALA A 193 -12.53 12.14 -13.72
N THR A 194 -13.62 11.90 -12.98
CA THR A 194 -13.79 12.40 -11.61
C THR A 194 -12.74 11.81 -10.67
N PHE A 195 -12.52 10.50 -10.71
CA PHE A 195 -11.46 9.84 -9.96
C PHE A 195 -10.09 10.47 -10.25
N ILE A 196 -9.77 10.70 -11.52
CA ILE A 196 -8.47 11.25 -11.92
C ILE A 196 -8.30 12.67 -11.38
N ASN A 197 -9.34 13.51 -11.44
CA ASN A 197 -9.29 14.86 -10.87
C ASN A 197 -9.05 14.84 -9.36
N ASP A 198 -9.74 13.95 -8.63
CA ASP A 198 -9.52 13.78 -7.20
C ASP A 198 -8.10 13.26 -6.91
N ALA A 199 -7.60 12.31 -7.70
CA ALA A 199 -6.25 11.75 -7.53
C ALA A 199 -5.17 12.84 -7.68
N LEU A 200 -5.27 13.68 -8.73
CA LEU A 200 -4.36 14.82 -8.91
C LEU A 200 -4.44 15.80 -7.75
N LYS A 201 -5.66 16.09 -7.27
CA LYS A 201 -5.87 16.98 -6.13
C LYS A 201 -5.25 16.42 -4.85
N LEU A 202 -5.44 15.13 -4.57
CA LEU A 202 -4.87 14.47 -3.39
C LEU A 202 -3.34 14.40 -3.46
N ILE A 203 -2.76 14.15 -4.64
CA ILE A 203 -1.31 14.23 -4.85
C ILE A 203 -0.79 15.61 -4.46
N GLU A 204 -1.41 16.68 -4.98
CA GLU A 204 -0.98 18.04 -4.68
C GLU A 204 -1.23 18.45 -3.23
N ASP A 205 -2.39 18.08 -2.66
CA ASP A 205 -2.76 18.48 -1.31
C ASP A 205 -1.88 17.78 -0.26
N TYR A 206 -1.67 16.47 -0.36
CA TYR A 206 -1.00 15.68 0.70
C TYR A 206 0.45 15.33 0.36
N GLY A 207 0.92 15.72 -0.82
CA GLY A 207 2.30 15.51 -1.23
C GLY A 207 2.64 14.06 -1.56
N PHE A 208 1.75 13.33 -2.22
CA PHE A 208 2.02 11.96 -2.66
C PHE A 208 2.94 11.91 -3.89
N ASP A 209 3.65 10.80 -4.04
CA ASP A 209 4.50 10.51 -5.22
C ASP A 209 3.75 9.74 -6.32
N GLY A 210 2.49 9.38 -6.08
CA GLY A 210 1.68 8.60 -7.00
C GLY A 210 0.46 7.97 -6.37
N ILE A 211 -0.20 7.10 -7.15
CA ILE A 211 -1.43 6.38 -6.78
C ILE A 211 -1.20 4.88 -6.94
N ASP A 212 -1.65 4.12 -5.95
CA ASP A 212 -1.78 2.68 -6.00
C ASP A 212 -3.28 2.32 -6.10
N ILE A 213 -3.65 1.47 -7.06
CA ILE A 213 -5.03 1.00 -7.24
C ILE A 213 -5.11 -0.46 -6.79
N ASP A 214 -5.88 -0.70 -5.74
CA ASP A 214 -6.12 -2.03 -5.19
C ASP A 214 -7.58 -2.45 -5.43
N TYR A 215 -7.87 -2.88 -6.66
CA TYR A 215 -9.20 -3.37 -7.04
C TYR A 215 -9.22 -4.91 -7.02
N GLU A 216 -9.89 -5.47 -6.02
CA GLU A 216 -9.98 -6.91 -5.77
C GLU A 216 -11.38 -7.48 -6.02
N TYR A 217 -11.74 -8.04 -7.18
CA TYR A 217 -11.00 -8.04 -8.44
C TYR A 217 -11.97 -7.67 -9.58
N PRO A 218 -11.48 -7.18 -10.74
CA PRO A 218 -12.32 -6.99 -11.92
C PRO A 218 -12.97 -8.31 -12.34
N SER A 219 -14.23 -8.50 -11.98
CA SER A 219 -14.94 -9.78 -12.16
C SER A 219 -15.51 -10.00 -13.57
N THR A 220 -15.43 -9.00 -14.44
CA THR A 220 -15.90 -9.07 -15.83
C THR A 220 -14.86 -8.43 -16.77
N SER A 221 -14.89 -8.80 -18.06
CA SER A 221 -14.05 -8.16 -19.07
C SER A 221 -14.31 -6.64 -19.18
N ALA A 222 -15.55 -6.18 -18.94
CA ALA A 222 -15.90 -4.76 -18.92
C ALA A 222 -15.21 -4.02 -17.77
N ARG A 223 -15.24 -4.58 -16.55
CA ARG A 223 -14.51 -4.05 -15.38
C ARG A 223 -13.00 -4.04 -15.63
N GLY A 224 -12.47 -5.10 -16.24
CA GLY A 224 -11.06 -5.19 -16.61
C GLY A 224 -10.64 -4.13 -17.64
N GLN A 225 -11.46 -3.88 -18.66
CA GLN A 225 -11.25 -2.80 -19.62
C GLN A 225 -11.36 -1.42 -18.96
N GLY A 226 -12.36 -1.20 -18.11
CA GLY A 226 -12.55 0.04 -17.37
C GLY A 226 -11.36 0.39 -16.48
N LEU A 227 -10.78 -0.59 -15.77
CA LEU A 227 -9.56 -0.42 -15.00
C LEU A 227 -8.36 -0.06 -15.89
N ALA A 228 -8.21 -0.71 -17.05
CA ALA A 228 -7.15 -0.41 -17.99
C ALA A 228 -7.27 1.02 -18.56
N ASP A 229 -8.48 1.45 -18.89
CA ASP A 229 -8.75 2.81 -19.36
C ASP A 229 -8.51 3.86 -18.27
N LEU A 230 -8.81 3.52 -17.01
CA LEU A 230 -8.53 4.36 -15.85
C LEU A 230 -7.04 4.62 -15.70
N VAL A 231 -6.20 3.57 -15.68
CA VAL A 231 -4.75 3.74 -15.51
C VAL A 231 -4.10 4.43 -16.71
N THR A 232 -4.57 4.17 -17.94
CA THR A 232 -4.11 4.90 -19.13
C THR A 232 -4.42 6.39 -19.02
N SER A 233 -5.65 6.75 -18.64
CA SER A 233 -6.06 8.14 -18.53
C SER A 233 -5.37 8.85 -17.36
N LEU A 234 -5.17 8.15 -16.24
CA LEU A 234 -4.40 8.64 -15.10
C LEU A 234 -2.93 8.90 -15.48
N ARG A 235 -2.29 8.02 -16.27
CA ARG A 235 -0.93 8.24 -16.77
C ARG A 235 -0.83 9.54 -17.58
N THR A 236 -1.76 9.75 -18.51
CA THR A 236 -1.81 10.99 -19.29
C THR A 236 -1.91 12.21 -18.38
N ALA A 237 -2.82 12.17 -17.39
CA ALA A 237 -3.04 13.27 -16.46
C ALA A 237 -1.81 13.56 -15.57
N LEU A 238 -1.13 12.52 -15.08
CA LEU A 238 0.09 12.65 -14.28
C LEU A 238 1.28 13.18 -15.10
N ASN A 239 1.43 12.76 -16.36
CA ASN A 239 2.47 13.29 -17.24
C ASN A 239 2.24 14.79 -17.52
N GLN A 240 0.98 15.21 -17.69
CA GLN A 240 0.64 16.62 -17.83
C GLN A 240 0.89 17.40 -16.53
N LEU A 241 0.59 16.82 -15.36
CA LEU A 241 0.92 17.44 -14.07
C LEU A 241 2.43 17.64 -13.93
N ALA A 242 3.23 16.60 -14.15
CA ALA A 242 4.70 16.67 -14.11
C ALA A 242 5.24 17.73 -15.07
N SER A 243 4.72 17.78 -16.31
CA SER A 243 5.12 18.78 -17.31
C SER A 243 4.80 20.21 -16.86
N ARG A 244 3.60 20.46 -16.30
CA ARG A 244 3.21 21.78 -15.77
C ARG A 244 4.10 22.21 -14.60
N LYS A 245 4.47 21.27 -13.72
CA LYS A 245 5.33 21.51 -12.57
C LYS A 245 6.82 21.51 -12.89
N ARG A 246 7.19 21.11 -14.12
CA ARG A 246 8.58 20.86 -14.55
C ARG A 246 9.28 19.82 -13.66
N ASP A 247 8.51 18.85 -13.18
CA ASP A 247 9.05 17.71 -12.45
C ASP A 247 9.77 16.79 -13.44
N THR A 248 11.01 16.41 -13.13
CA THR A 248 11.80 15.48 -13.95
C THR A 248 11.62 14.03 -13.50
N VAL A 249 11.14 13.82 -12.28
CA VAL A 249 10.75 12.50 -11.78
C VAL A 249 9.29 12.26 -12.14
N PRO A 250 8.91 11.14 -12.76
CA PRO A 250 7.51 10.86 -13.04
C PRO A 250 6.77 10.37 -11.80
N TYR A 251 5.56 10.89 -11.59
CA TYR A 251 4.62 10.34 -10.60
C TYR A 251 4.30 8.88 -10.89
N LEU A 252 4.10 8.10 -9.84
CA LEU A 252 3.93 6.66 -9.89
C LEU A 252 2.46 6.26 -10.08
N ILE A 253 2.24 5.21 -10.87
CA ILE A 253 1.00 4.44 -10.87
C ILE A 253 1.36 2.99 -10.58
N THR A 254 0.77 2.43 -9.54
CA THR A 254 0.91 1.01 -9.21
C THR A 254 -0.45 0.36 -9.06
N ALA A 255 -0.50 -0.96 -9.11
CA ALA A 255 -1.70 -1.71 -8.78
C ALA A 255 -1.37 -2.95 -7.97
N ALA A 256 -2.15 -3.21 -6.92
CA ALA A 256 -2.18 -4.50 -6.27
C ALA A 256 -2.96 -5.49 -7.14
N VAL A 257 -2.38 -6.67 -7.38
CA VAL A 257 -2.99 -7.65 -8.28
C VAL A 257 -2.91 -9.06 -7.72
N GLY A 258 -3.96 -9.84 -7.93
CA GLY A 258 -4.10 -11.19 -7.35
C GLY A 258 -3.17 -12.21 -8.00
N ALA A 259 -2.77 -13.23 -7.23
CA ALA A 259 -1.98 -14.36 -7.74
C ALA A 259 -2.82 -15.61 -8.07
N GLY A 260 -4.14 -15.56 -7.93
CA GLY A 260 -5.06 -16.60 -8.39
C GLY A 260 -5.76 -16.21 -9.70
N PRO A 261 -6.21 -17.17 -10.54
CA PRO A 261 -6.86 -16.89 -11.82
C PRO A 261 -8.00 -15.88 -11.77
N GLN A 262 -8.82 -15.91 -10.72
CA GLN A 262 -9.90 -14.95 -10.51
C GLN A 262 -9.41 -13.49 -10.44
N GLY A 263 -8.20 -13.26 -9.93
CA GLY A 263 -7.63 -11.93 -9.76
C GLY A 263 -7.09 -11.32 -11.04
N TYR A 264 -6.67 -12.15 -12.01
CA TYR A 264 -5.94 -11.66 -13.19
C TYR A 264 -6.61 -11.92 -14.53
N SER A 265 -7.56 -12.87 -14.64
CA SER A 265 -8.09 -13.33 -15.94
C SER A 265 -8.78 -12.25 -16.78
N ASN A 266 -9.32 -11.20 -16.15
CA ASN A 266 -10.00 -10.10 -16.86
C ASN A 266 -9.08 -8.90 -17.14
N LEU A 267 -7.85 -8.87 -16.61
CA LEU A 267 -6.95 -7.73 -16.74
C LEU A 267 -6.50 -7.53 -18.19
N LYS A 268 -6.44 -6.28 -18.64
CA LYS A 268 -5.83 -5.93 -19.94
C LYS A 268 -4.35 -5.64 -19.73
N VAL A 269 -3.60 -6.71 -19.48
CA VAL A 269 -2.20 -6.64 -19.02
C VAL A 269 -1.31 -5.76 -19.92
N PRO A 270 -1.32 -5.85 -21.26
CA PRO A 270 -0.48 -4.98 -22.10
C PRO A 270 -0.80 -3.48 -21.95
N GLN A 271 -2.09 -3.13 -21.92
CA GLN A 271 -2.55 -1.74 -21.78
C GLN A 271 -2.16 -1.17 -20.41
N MET A 272 -2.41 -1.94 -19.34
CA MET A 272 -2.04 -1.56 -17.97
C MET A 272 -0.52 -1.48 -17.80
N ASN A 273 0.25 -2.43 -18.35
CA ASN A 273 1.71 -2.46 -18.24
C ASN A 273 2.36 -1.25 -18.91
N ALA A 274 1.77 -0.73 -19.99
CA ALA A 274 2.24 0.49 -20.65
C ALA A 274 2.04 1.74 -19.77
N ALA A 275 0.95 1.80 -19.00
CA ALA A 275 0.60 2.96 -18.17
C ALA A 275 1.24 2.94 -16.76
N MET A 276 1.45 1.76 -16.18
CA MET A 276 1.87 1.60 -14.78
C MET A 276 3.38 1.45 -14.62
N ASP A 277 3.88 1.82 -13.44
CA ASP A 277 5.27 1.65 -13.04
C ASP A 277 5.51 0.29 -12.40
N TYR A 278 4.62 -0.15 -11.50
CA TYR A 278 4.73 -1.45 -10.82
C TYR A 278 3.40 -2.20 -10.70
N TRP A 279 3.53 -3.53 -10.76
CA TRP A 279 2.52 -4.51 -10.36
C TRP A 279 2.90 -5.07 -9.00
N ASN A 280 2.09 -4.83 -7.98
CA ASN A 280 2.29 -5.37 -6.64
C ASN A 280 1.54 -6.71 -6.56
N LEU A 281 2.23 -7.81 -6.90
CA LEU A 281 1.62 -9.15 -6.92
C LEU A 281 1.34 -9.62 -5.49
N MET A 282 0.08 -9.77 -5.12
CA MET A 282 -0.35 -10.28 -3.82
C MET A 282 -0.15 -11.80 -3.75
N ALA A 283 1.10 -12.21 -3.59
CA ALA A 283 1.54 -13.60 -3.58
C ALA A 283 1.38 -14.27 -2.20
N TYR A 284 0.19 -14.09 -1.63
CA TYR A 284 -0.23 -14.60 -0.32
C TYR A 284 -1.75 -14.86 -0.34
N ASP A 285 -2.31 -15.31 0.79
CA ASP A 285 -3.72 -15.69 0.91
C ASP A 285 -4.16 -16.81 -0.04
N TYR A 286 -3.29 -17.81 -0.26
CA TYR A 286 -3.64 -19.01 -1.01
C TYR A 286 -4.45 -20.01 -0.17
N ALA A 287 -4.37 -19.87 1.16
CA ALA A 287 -5.01 -20.74 2.12
C ALA A 287 -5.53 -19.93 3.31
N GLY A 288 -6.71 -20.29 3.79
CA GLY A 288 -7.37 -19.68 4.94
C GLY A 288 -8.70 -20.37 5.23
N SER A 289 -9.60 -19.70 5.94
CA SER A 289 -10.89 -20.25 6.39
C SER A 289 -11.83 -20.69 5.26
N TRP A 290 -11.55 -20.30 4.02
CA TRP A 290 -12.30 -20.72 2.82
C TRP A 290 -11.92 -22.10 2.31
N LEU A 291 -10.83 -22.72 2.81
CA LEU A 291 -10.49 -24.11 2.52
C LEU A 291 -11.14 -25.05 3.54
N THR A 292 -11.22 -26.34 3.19
CA THR A 292 -11.62 -27.42 4.12
C THR A 292 -10.43 -28.21 4.67
N TRP A 293 -9.21 -27.80 4.35
CA TRP A 293 -7.94 -28.35 4.86
C TRP A 293 -6.95 -27.24 5.19
N ALA A 294 -5.99 -27.52 6.07
CA ALA A 294 -4.88 -26.63 6.38
C ALA A 294 -3.85 -26.64 5.25
N ASP A 295 -3.38 -25.47 4.80
CA ASP A 295 -2.38 -25.37 3.74
C ASP A 295 -1.46 -24.16 3.89
N ASN A 296 -0.44 -24.09 3.04
CA ASN A 296 0.45 -22.94 2.96
C ASN A 296 -0.26 -21.75 2.29
N GLN A 297 -0.10 -20.55 2.85
CA GLN A 297 -0.77 -19.36 2.31
C GLN A 297 0.03 -18.61 1.23
N ALA A 298 1.33 -18.91 1.05
CA ALA A 298 2.22 -18.08 0.23
C ALA A 298 3.39 -18.87 -0.39
N ASN A 299 3.16 -20.11 -0.81
CA ASN A 299 4.19 -20.95 -1.46
C ASN A 299 4.62 -20.36 -2.83
N VAL A 300 5.93 -20.40 -3.13
CA VAL A 300 6.45 -19.92 -4.42
C VAL A 300 6.22 -20.94 -5.51
N TYR A 301 6.70 -22.16 -5.27
CA TYR A 301 6.52 -23.30 -6.15
C TYR A 301 5.52 -24.27 -5.55
N HIS A 302 4.98 -25.14 -6.41
CA HIS A 302 4.09 -26.25 -6.07
C HIS A 302 2.87 -25.85 -5.21
N GLY A 303 1.67 -26.06 -5.75
CA GLY A 303 0.43 -25.71 -5.08
C GLY A 303 -0.66 -26.71 -5.39
N ALA A 304 -0.32 -27.99 -5.51
CA ALA A 304 -1.22 -28.98 -6.12
C ALA A 304 -2.58 -29.10 -5.41
N ARG A 305 -2.64 -28.85 -4.10
CA ARG A 305 -3.90 -28.88 -3.33
C ARG A 305 -4.81 -27.69 -3.62
N THR A 306 -4.26 -26.48 -3.72
CA THR A 306 -5.03 -25.24 -3.97
C THR A 306 -5.13 -24.88 -5.45
N GLY A 307 -4.28 -25.46 -6.30
CA GLY A 307 -4.09 -25.04 -7.69
C GLY A 307 -3.33 -23.70 -7.83
N ILE A 308 -2.82 -23.12 -6.73
CA ILE A 308 -2.25 -21.77 -6.72
C ILE A 308 -0.81 -21.81 -6.19
N ASN A 309 0.10 -21.16 -6.92
CA ASN A 309 1.47 -20.88 -6.48
C ASN A 309 1.99 -19.61 -7.18
N THR A 310 2.97 -18.95 -6.58
CA THR A 310 3.51 -17.68 -7.07
C THR A 310 4.11 -17.82 -8.48
N ASP A 311 4.87 -18.88 -8.75
CA ASP A 311 5.61 -19.03 -10.01
C ASP A 311 4.68 -19.20 -11.22
N SER A 312 3.57 -19.92 -11.04
CA SER A 312 2.51 -20.04 -12.05
C SER A 312 1.80 -18.71 -12.31
N ALA A 313 1.47 -17.96 -11.25
CA ALA A 313 0.86 -16.64 -11.39
C ALA A 313 1.80 -15.67 -12.14
N LEU A 314 3.07 -15.60 -11.72
CA LEU A 314 4.09 -14.79 -12.37
C LEU A 314 4.23 -15.17 -13.86
N THR A 315 4.32 -16.47 -14.15
CA THR A 315 4.42 -16.97 -15.52
C THR A 315 3.23 -16.51 -16.37
N TRP A 316 2.01 -16.55 -15.83
CA TRP A 316 0.84 -16.04 -16.51
C TRP A 316 0.96 -14.54 -16.83
N TYR A 317 1.35 -13.70 -15.86
CA TYR A 317 1.51 -12.26 -16.09
C TYR A 317 2.52 -11.96 -17.19
N LEU A 318 3.68 -12.64 -17.16
CA LEU A 318 4.73 -12.47 -18.15
C LEU A 318 4.27 -12.89 -19.55
N GLN A 319 3.59 -14.03 -19.67
CA GLN A 319 3.03 -14.51 -20.93
C GLN A 319 1.93 -13.59 -21.48
N ASN A 320 1.27 -12.81 -20.63
CA ASN A 320 0.23 -11.86 -20.99
C ASN A 320 0.76 -10.42 -21.16
N GLY A 321 2.08 -10.22 -21.21
CA GLY A 321 2.70 -8.94 -21.59
C GLY A 321 3.11 -8.03 -20.43
N ALA A 322 3.10 -8.51 -19.19
CA ALA A 322 3.70 -7.77 -18.09
C ALA A 322 5.23 -7.80 -18.20
N THR A 323 5.89 -6.71 -17.83
CA THR A 323 7.35 -6.64 -17.78
C THR A 323 7.84 -7.13 -16.42
N ALA A 324 8.72 -8.13 -16.39
CA ALA A 324 9.24 -8.71 -15.14
C ALA A 324 9.76 -7.64 -14.16
N SER A 325 10.57 -6.69 -14.63
CA SER A 325 11.14 -5.61 -13.81
C SER A 325 10.12 -4.61 -13.26
N LYS A 326 8.84 -4.71 -13.65
CA LYS A 326 7.73 -3.95 -13.06
C LYS A 326 6.97 -4.75 -12.01
N ILE A 327 7.18 -6.05 -11.86
CA ILE A 327 6.44 -6.87 -10.89
C ILE A 327 7.21 -6.89 -9.57
N ASN A 328 6.57 -6.51 -8.47
CA ASN A 328 7.06 -6.70 -7.11
C ASN A 328 6.41 -7.94 -6.50
N LEU A 329 7.22 -8.78 -5.85
CA LEU A 329 6.74 -9.98 -5.18
C LEU A 329 6.18 -9.64 -3.79
N GLY A 330 4.88 -9.85 -3.59
CA GLY A 330 4.23 -9.71 -2.29
C GLY A 330 4.66 -10.77 -1.28
N ILE A 331 4.92 -10.35 -0.05
CA ILE A 331 5.33 -11.19 1.08
C ILE A 331 4.44 -10.84 2.28
N PRO A 332 3.72 -11.81 2.88
CA PRO A 332 2.85 -11.54 4.02
C PRO A 332 3.67 -11.35 5.30
N LEU A 333 3.31 -10.33 6.08
CA LEU A 333 3.82 -10.07 7.44
C LEU A 333 2.88 -10.66 8.50
N TYR A 334 2.16 -11.73 8.17
CA TYR A 334 1.20 -12.40 9.03
C TYR A 334 1.10 -13.89 8.70
N GLY A 335 0.49 -14.65 9.59
CA GLY A 335 0.21 -16.06 9.47
C GLY A 335 -1.27 -16.37 9.37
N ARG A 336 -1.63 -17.37 8.55
CA ARG A 336 -2.97 -17.95 8.44
C ARG A 336 -3.04 -19.22 9.29
N ALA A 337 -3.99 -19.29 10.21
CA ALA A 337 -4.09 -20.35 11.20
C ALA A 337 -5.23 -21.35 10.96
N PHE A 338 -4.99 -22.58 11.41
CA PHE A 338 -5.91 -23.71 11.36
C PHE A 338 -5.75 -24.52 12.65
N GLU A 339 -6.84 -24.71 13.38
CA GLU A 339 -6.87 -25.45 14.65
C GLU A 339 -7.45 -26.86 14.48
N ASN A 340 -7.22 -27.72 15.47
CA ASN A 340 -7.70 -29.11 15.48
C ASN A 340 -7.35 -29.86 14.18
N THR A 341 -6.16 -29.62 13.65
CA THR A 341 -5.66 -30.25 12.44
C THR A 341 -4.48 -31.17 12.72
N ASP A 342 -4.38 -32.27 11.98
CA ASP A 342 -3.22 -33.15 12.01
C ASP A 342 -2.04 -32.60 11.17
N GLY A 343 -2.18 -31.38 10.62
CA GLY A 343 -1.11 -30.64 9.95
C GLY A 343 -1.39 -30.38 8.47
N LEU A 344 -0.32 -30.18 7.69
CA LEU A 344 -0.41 -29.75 6.30
C LEU A 344 -1.22 -30.73 5.42
N GLY A 345 -2.20 -30.19 4.69
CA GLY A 345 -3.09 -30.94 3.81
C GLY A 345 -4.14 -31.78 4.53
N LYS A 346 -4.35 -31.56 5.83
CA LYS A 346 -5.35 -32.28 6.65
C LYS A 346 -6.56 -31.39 6.95
N PRO A 347 -7.74 -31.99 7.20
CA PRO A 347 -8.89 -31.24 7.72
C PRO A 347 -8.55 -30.49 8.99
N TYR A 348 -9.33 -29.45 9.29
CA TYR A 348 -9.19 -28.63 10.48
C TYR A 348 -10.57 -28.29 11.04
N SER A 349 -10.62 -27.79 12.28
CA SER A 349 -11.82 -27.23 12.89
C SER A 349 -11.43 -26.03 13.74
N GLY A 350 -11.85 -24.84 13.31
CA GLY A 350 -11.44 -23.57 13.92
C GLY A 350 -10.19 -22.97 13.27
N ILE A 351 -10.07 -21.66 13.36
CA ILE A 351 -8.95 -20.89 12.79
C ILE A 351 -8.23 -20.09 13.88
N GLY A 352 -8.60 -20.27 15.15
CA GLY A 352 -8.08 -19.51 16.26
C GLY A 352 -8.49 -18.04 16.28
N PRO A 353 -8.21 -17.36 17.40
CA PRO A 353 -8.59 -15.96 17.61
C PRO A 353 -7.77 -14.95 16.81
N GLY A 354 -6.55 -15.32 16.39
CA GLY A 354 -5.60 -14.41 15.77
C GLY A 354 -5.07 -13.31 16.72
N THR A 355 -4.27 -12.38 16.19
CA THR A 355 -3.79 -11.21 16.95
C THR A 355 -4.73 -10.02 16.83
N ILE A 356 -5.21 -9.76 15.62
CA ILE A 356 -6.05 -8.60 15.27
C ILE A 356 -7.43 -9.08 14.81
N GLU A 357 -7.48 -10.14 14.00
CA GLU A 357 -8.71 -10.77 13.52
C GLU A 357 -8.61 -12.31 13.55
N PRO A 358 -9.75 -13.02 13.71
CA PRO A 358 -9.77 -14.48 13.72
C PRO A 358 -9.05 -15.09 12.51
N GLY A 359 -8.27 -16.14 12.73
CA GLY A 359 -7.51 -16.79 11.65
C GLY A 359 -6.21 -16.13 11.24
N VAL A 360 -5.92 -14.92 11.72
CA VAL A 360 -4.75 -14.14 11.30
C VAL A 360 -3.88 -13.75 12.48
N TYR A 361 -2.64 -14.24 12.50
CA TYR A 361 -1.66 -13.89 13.52
C TYR A 361 -0.58 -12.99 12.93
N SER A 362 -0.34 -11.84 13.55
CA SER A 362 0.77 -10.96 13.17
C SER A 362 2.10 -11.69 13.29
N TYR A 363 2.97 -11.53 12.29
CA TYR A 363 4.26 -12.23 12.26
C TYR A 363 5.10 -11.93 13.51
N LYS A 364 5.01 -10.72 14.08
CA LYS A 364 5.68 -10.37 15.33
C LYS A 364 5.28 -11.22 16.55
N ALA A 365 4.12 -11.88 16.51
CA ALA A 365 3.66 -12.81 17.54
C ALA A 365 4.04 -14.28 17.25
N LEU A 366 4.67 -14.58 16.11
CA LEU A 366 4.97 -15.94 15.66
C LEU A 366 6.45 -16.31 15.86
N PRO A 367 6.78 -17.60 16.11
CA PRO A 367 5.86 -18.71 16.35
C PRO A 367 5.12 -18.59 17.69
N LEU A 368 3.94 -19.20 17.76
CA LEU A 368 3.20 -19.32 19.01
C LEU A 368 3.93 -20.26 19.98
N ALA A 369 3.81 -20.00 21.28
CA ALA A 369 4.50 -20.79 22.31
C ALA A 369 4.09 -22.27 22.26
N GLY A 370 5.07 -23.16 22.19
CA GLY A 370 4.88 -24.61 22.05
C GLY A 370 4.95 -25.12 20.62
N ALA A 371 4.84 -24.23 19.62
CA ALA A 371 4.88 -24.63 18.22
C ALA A 371 6.32 -24.83 17.72
N GLN A 372 6.51 -25.85 16.87
CA GLN A 372 7.75 -26.08 16.12
C GLN A 372 7.63 -25.47 14.72
N VAL A 373 8.72 -24.90 14.20
CA VAL A 373 8.75 -24.26 12.88
C VAL A 373 9.30 -25.23 11.83
N TYR A 374 8.56 -25.37 10.73
CA TYR A 374 8.88 -26.22 9.59
C TYR A 374 9.09 -25.34 8.36
N GLN A 375 10.16 -25.59 7.61
CA GLN A 375 10.48 -24.86 6.38
C GLN A 375 10.67 -25.85 5.23
N ASN A 376 10.06 -25.55 4.09
CA ASN A 376 10.29 -26.28 2.84
C ASN A 376 10.99 -25.35 1.85
N LYS A 377 12.26 -25.65 1.55
CA LYS A 377 13.10 -24.87 0.63
C LYS A 377 12.80 -25.17 -0.84
N THR A 378 12.18 -26.30 -1.15
CA THR A 378 11.76 -26.66 -2.51
C THR A 378 10.56 -25.81 -2.94
N ASP A 379 9.55 -25.72 -2.07
CA ASP A 379 8.32 -24.97 -2.34
C ASP A 379 8.45 -23.48 -1.95
N ILE A 380 9.50 -23.15 -1.17
CA ILE A 380 9.75 -21.85 -0.54
C ILE A 380 8.53 -21.43 0.30
N THR A 381 8.33 -22.18 1.39
CA THR A 381 7.24 -21.94 2.34
C THR A 381 7.66 -22.32 3.76
N ALA A 382 6.96 -21.78 4.74
CA ALA A 382 7.07 -22.18 6.13
C ALA A 382 5.71 -22.22 6.84
N TYR A 383 5.69 -22.97 7.93
CA TYR A 383 4.59 -22.98 8.89
C TYR A 383 5.13 -23.33 10.28
N SER A 384 4.37 -23.02 11.32
CA SER A 384 4.58 -23.62 12.65
C SER A 384 3.45 -24.59 12.97
N TYR A 385 3.76 -25.65 13.71
CA TYR A 385 2.79 -26.62 14.19
C TYR A 385 3.05 -26.98 15.66
N ASP A 386 2.01 -26.87 16.49
CA ASP A 386 1.96 -27.39 17.85
C ASP A 386 1.12 -28.68 17.83
N SER A 387 1.78 -29.84 17.99
CA SER A 387 1.10 -31.14 17.95
C SER A 387 0.21 -31.40 19.17
N ALA A 388 0.49 -30.75 20.31
CA ALA A 388 -0.33 -30.92 21.52
C ALA A 388 -1.64 -30.14 21.41
N LYS A 389 -1.58 -28.94 20.80
CA LYS A 389 -2.77 -28.11 20.54
C LYS A 389 -3.43 -28.40 19.20
N LYS A 390 -2.76 -29.16 18.32
CA LYS A 390 -3.14 -29.35 16.91
C LYS A 390 -3.33 -28.01 16.18
N GLU A 391 -2.43 -27.06 16.45
CA GLU A 391 -2.47 -25.70 15.93
C GLU A 391 -1.42 -25.53 14.82
N PHE A 392 -1.87 -25.23 13.61
CA PHE A 392 -1.03 -24.97 12.44
C PHE A 392 -1.15 -23.49 12.05
N VAL A 393 -0.01 -22.83 11.79
CA VAL A 393 0.02 -21.45 11.26
C VAL A 393 1.00 -21.37 10.09
N SER A 394 0.52 -21.04 8.88
CA SER A 394 1.39 -20.80 7.72
C SER A 394 1.81 -19.34 7.65
N TYR A 395 3.12 -19.07 7.62
CA TYR A 395 3.70 -17.72 7.56
C TYR A 395 5.15 -17.80 7.06
N ASP A 396 5.70 -16.68 6.60
CA ASP A 396 7.10 -16.62 6.19
C ASP A 396 8.05 -16.40 7.38
N THR A 397 9.20 -17.07 7.34
CA THR A 397 10.32 -16.82 8.27
C THR A 397 11.39 -15.97 7.59
N PRO A 398 12.37 -15.40 8.31
CA PRO A 398 13.46 -14.63 7.69
C PRO A 398 14.19 -15.40 6.58
N SER A 399 14.38 -16.71 6.77
CA SER A 399 14.98 -17.61 5.76
C SER A 399 14.12 -17.73 4.50
N ILE A 400 12.80 -17.91 4.65
CA ILE A 400 11.87 -17.98 3.52
C ILE A 400 11.74 -16.62 2.81
N ALA A 401 11.67 -15.51 3.55
CA ALA A 401 11.64 -14.16 2.99
C ALA A 401 12.90 -13.86 2.14
N LYS A 402 14.09 -14.27 2.63
CA LYS A 402 15.34 -14.21 1.85
C LYS A 402 15.26 -15.04 0.57
N MET A 403 14.74 -16.27 0.63
CA MET A 403 14.57 -17.10 -0.57
C MET A 403 13.58 -16.51 -1.57
N LYS A 404 12.50 -15.87 -1.11
CA LYS A 404 11.54 -15.15 -1.96
C LYS A 404 12.17 -13.92 -2.61
N ALA A 405 12.93 -13.13 -1.87
CA ALA A 405 13.66 -12.00 -2.42
C ALA A 405 14.71 -12.44 -3.45
N LEU A 406 15.44 -13.54 -3.18
CA LEU A 406 16.37 -14.12 -4.14
C LEU A 406 15.66 -14.66 -5.39
N TYR A 407 14.50 -15.29 -5.23
CA TYR A 407 13.64 -15.68 -6.35
C TYR A 407 13.25 -14.46 -7.20
N ALA A 408 12.84 -13.36 -6.56
CA ALA A 408 12.52 -12.11 -7.25
C ALA A 408 13.72 -11.56 -8.04
N VAL A 409 14.93 -11.57 -7.45
CA VAL A 409 16.15 -11.17 -8.14
C VAL A 409 16.44 -12.07 -9.34
N ASN A 410 16.40 -13.40 -9.16
CA ASN A 410 16.69 -14.38 -10.21
C ASN A 410 15.71 -14.34 -11.38
N LYS A 411 14.44 -13.99 -11.12
CA LYS A 411 13.40 -13.79 -12.15
C LYS A 411 13.42 -12.40 -12.77
N GLY A 412 14.36 -11.53 -12.38
CA GLY A 412 14.46 -10.17 -12.91
C GLY A 412 13.31 -9.24 -12.45
N LEU A 413 12.67 -9.55 -11.33
CA LEU A 413 11.53 -8.79 -10.81
C LEU A 413 11.91 -7.39 -10.32
N GLY A 414 10.93 -6.50 -10.21
CA GLY A 414 11.09 -5.13 -9.72
C GLY A 414 11.56 -5.05 -8.26
N GLY A 415 11.22 -6.04 -7.45
CA GLY A 415 11.60 -6.11 -6.04
C GLY A 415 10.55 -6.84 -5.20
N THR A 416 10.31 -6.37 -3.97
CA THR A 416 9.35 -6.97 -3.02
C THR A 416 8.30 -5.96 -2.55
N MET A 417 7.16 -6.48 -2.13
CA MET A 417 6.06 -5.74 -1.50
C MET A 417 5.63 -6.46 -0.22
N PHE A 418 5.21 -5.74 0.83
CA PHE A 418 4.81 -6.32 2.12
C PHE A 418 3.44 -5.85 2.60
N TRP A 419 2.62 -6.81 3.05
CA TRP A 419 1.35 -6.55 3.75
C TRP A 419 1.38 -7.17 5.16
N GLU A 420 1.27 -6.41 6.26
CA GLU A 420 1.42 -4.96 6.36
C GLU A 420 2.32 -4.59 7.56
N LEU A 421 2.88 -3.37 7.53
CA LEU A 421 4.05 -2.98 8.34
C LEU A 421 3.84 -3.15 9.85
N SER A 422 2.62 -3.03 10.37
CA SER A 422 2.37 -3.11 11.80
C SER A 422 2.70 -4.50 12.39
N GLN A 423 2.83 -5.51 11.53
CA GLN A 423 2.93 -6.91 11.91
C GLN A 423 4.35 -7.47 11.77
N ASP A 424 5.29 -6.72 11.20
CA ASP A 424 6.68 -7.15 11.12
C ASP A 424 7.37 -7.14 12.51
N LYS A 425 8.44 -7.93 12.63
CA LYS A 425 9.41 -7.78 13.71
C LYS A 425 10.41 -6.66 13.40
N VAL A 426 11.19 -6.28 14.40
CA VAL A 426 12.33 -5.37 14.24
C VAL A 426 13.66 -6.14 14.27
N GLY A 427 14.76 -5.48 13.89
CA GLY A 427 16.10 -6.05 13.90
C GLY A 427 16.23 -7.28 13.01
N SER A 428 17.02 -8.27 13.43
CA SER A 428 17.26 -9.51 12.67
C SER A 428 16.02 -10.39 12.48
N GLY A 429 14.93 -10.09 13.20
CA GLY A 429 13.65 -10.76 13.01
C GLY A 429 12.82 -10.20 11.86
N SER A 430 13.09 -8.99 11.38
CA SER A 430 12.29 -8.30 10.35
C SER A 430 12.34 -9.04 9.01
N LEU A 431 11.17 -9.36 8.44
CA LEU A 431 11.08 -9.93 7.08
C LEU A 431 11.38 -8.90 6.01
N VAL A 432 11.01 -7.63 6.24
CA VAL A 432 11.32 -6.53 5.32
C VAL A 432 12.84 -6.36 5.22
N SER A 433 13.53 -6.26 6.35
CA SER A 433 14.99 -6.11 6.39
C SER A 433 15.70 -7.34 5.82
N SER A 434 15.25 -8.54 6.20
CA SER A 434 15.81 -9.80 5.69
C SER A 434 15.72 -9.92 4.17
N SER A 435 14.62 -9.47 3.57
CA SER A 435 14.42 -9.51 2.12
C SER A 435 15.39 -8.56 1.40
N VAL A 436 15.55 -7.35 1.92
CA VAL A 436 16.41 -6.31 1.31
C VAL A 436 17.88 -6.73 1.24
N GLU A 437 18.37 -7.52 2.20
CA GLU A 437 19.73 -8.08 2.14
C GLU A 437 19.99 -8.84 0.83
N MET A 438 18.95 -9.42 0.21
CA MET A 438 19.07 -10.18 -1.04
C MET A 438 18.81 -9.34 -2.29
N LEU A 439 18.18 -8.17 -2.18
CA LEU A 439 17.77 -7.34 -3.33
C LEU A 439 18.93 -6.57 -3.96
N GLY A 440 20.07 -6.46 -3.26
CA GLY A 440 21.21 -5.66 -3.71
C GLY A 440 20.94 -4.17 -3.53
N THR A 441 21.20 -3.37 -4.58
CA THR A 441 20.97 -1.91 -4.51
C THR A 441 19.47 -1.61 -4.57
N LEU A 442 18.98 -0.83 -3.63
CA LEU A 442 17.61 -0.34 -3.63
C LEU A 442 17.44 0.89 -4.53
N ASP A 443 16.21 1.14 -4.97
CA ASP A 443 15.84 2.31 -5.75
C ASP A 443 16.21 3.62 -5.02
N THR A 444 16.99 4.44 -5.71
CA THR A 444 17.48 5.75 -5.23
C THR A 444 16.77 6.93 -5.87
N THR A 445 15.73 6.68 -6.68
CA THR A 445 14.94 7.74 -7.33
C THR A 445 14.37 8.68 -6.28
N LEU A 446 14.59 9.98 -6.47
CA LEU A 446 14.15 11.02 -5.56
C LEU A 446 12.62 11.13 -5.55
N ASN A 447 12.08 11.44 -4.38
CA ASN A 447 10.67 11.77 -4.18
C ASN A 447 10.36 13.23 -4.54
N HIS A 448 9.08 13.50 -4.75
CA HIS A 448 8.52 14.83 -4.93
C HIS A 448 8.36 15.52 -3.57
N ILE A 449 8.82 16.76 -3.46
CA ILE A 449 8.68 17.58 -2.24
C ILE A 449 8.08 18.96 -2.51
N SER A 450 7.92 19.37 -3.78
CA SER A 450 7.39 20.68 -4.12
C SER A 450 5.89 20.60 -4.41
N PHE A 451 5.06 21.14 -3.52
CA PHE A 451 3.59 21.15 -3.64
C PHE A 451 3.04 22.55 -3.35
N PRO A 452 3.39 23.56 -4.17
CA PRO A 452 3.07 24.97 -3.90
C PRO A 452 1.57 25.28 -3.97
N ASN A 453 0.76 24.38 -4.54
CA ASN A 453 -0.69 24.55 -4.65
C ASN A 453 -1.48 23.73 -3.63
N SER A 454 -0.80 23.05 -2.70
CA SER A 454 -1.47 22.28 -1.65
C SER A 454 -2.44 23.17 -0.87
N LYS A 455 -3.63 22.66 -0.51
CA LYS A 455 -4.52 23.34 0.42
C LYS A 455 -3.94 23.51 1.84
N TRP A 456 -2.92 22.73 2.20
CA TRP A 456 -2.29 22.75 3.52
C TRP A 456 -1.07 23.68 3.54
N ASP A 457 -1.12 24.67 4.41
CA ASP A 457 -0.14 25.75 4.50
C ASP A 457 1.26 25.24 4.88
N ASN A 458 1.32 24.23 5.74
CA ASN A 458 2.56 23.59 6.14
C ASN A 458 3.14 22.68 5.04
N VAL A 459 2.31 21.98 4.25
CA VAL A 459 2.78 21.23 3.05
C VAL A 459 3.35 22.18 2.00
N ARG A 460 2.67 23.31 1.70
CA ARG A 460 3.17 24.32 0.74
C ARG A 460 4.56 24.87 1.12
N ARG A 461 4.85 24.94 2.42
CA ARG A 461 6.11 25.44 2.99
C ARG A 461 7.12 24.33 3.31
N ASN A 462 6.88 23.10 2.83
CA ASN A 462 7.68 21.91 3.13
C ASN A 462 7.93 21.74 4.64
N MET A 463 6.87 21.82 5.44
CA MET A 463 6.89 21.77 6.90
C MET A 463 7.84 22.80 7.54
N GLY A 464 8.00 23.98 6.92
CA GLY A 464 8.93 25.01 7.36
C GLY A 464 10.38 24.79 6.95
N SER A 465 10.69 23.66 6.28
CA SER A 465 12.02 23.35 5.75
C SER A 465 12.28 23.98 4.37
N GLY A 466 11.26 24.60 3.75
CA GLY A 466 11.38 25.27 2.46
C GLY A 466 11.76 26.74 2.63
N THR A 467 12.85 27.16 1.96
CA THR A 467 13.14 28.57 1.72
C THR A 467 12.01 29.20 0.92
N SER A 468 11.12 29.96 1.59
CA SER A 468 10.26 30.91 0.88
C SER A 468 11.15 32.01 0.29
N PRO A 469 10.92 32.49 -0.94
CA PRO A 469 11.67 33.61 -1.50
C PRO A 469 11.17 34.90 -0.86
N THR A 470 11.50 35.13 0.41
CA THR A 470 11.33 36.44 1.04
C THR A 470 12.57 37.25 0.77
N SER A 471 12.45 38.22 -0.14
CA SER A 471 13.42 39.29 -0.30
C SER A 471 13.70 39.92 1.06
N SER A 472 14.89 39.69 1.59
CA SER A 472 15.40 40.46 2.72
C SER A 472 16.89 40.73 2.49
N ASN A 473 17.21 42.01 2.66
CA ASN A 473 18.52 42.63 2.52
C ASN A 473 19.63 41.86 3.26
N PRO A 474 20.89 41.90 2.78
CA PRO A 474 21.99 41.22 3.43
C PRO A 474 22.35 41.93 4.74
N GLY A 475 22.22 41.23 5.86
CA GLY A 475 22.55 41.76 7.19
C GLY A 475 23.10 40.69 8.12
N ASN A 476 24.42 40.71 8.28
CA ASN A 476 25.25 40.17 9.36
C ASN A 476 25.38 38.65 9.52
N THR A 477 26.55 38.17 9.08
CA THR A 477 27.22 36.93 9.51
C THR A 477 27.61 37.03 10.99
N PRO A 478 27.26 36.07 11.87
CA PRO A 478 27.81 36.02 13.23
C PRO A 478 29.21 35.42 13.21
N THR A 479 30.18 36.20 13.68
CA THR A 479 31.57 35.82 13.92
C THR A 479 31.69 34.75 15.01
N THR A 480 32.49 33.71 14.74
CA THR A 480 32.93 32.68 15.68
C THR A 480 33.94 33.24 16.68
N SER A 481 33.52 33.42 17.94
CA SER A 481 34.44 33.67 19.05
C SER A 481 34.66 32.36 19.84
N PRO A 482 35.89 32.02 20.26
CA PRO A 482 36.12 30.86 21.13
C PRO A 482 35.46 31.08 22.49
N GLY A 483 34.51 30.21 22.86
CA GLY A 483 33.79 30.32 24.13
C GLY A 483 34.72 30.22 25.35
N THR A 484 34.45 31.02 26.38
CA THR A 484 35.03 30.88 27.73
C THR A 484 34.02 30.17 28.64
N GLY A 485 34.44 29.76 29.85
CA GLY A 485 33.54 29.11 30.81
C GLY A 485 32.98 27.76 30.33
N GLN A 486 31.66 27.56 30.45
CA GLN A 486 30.98 26.30 30.08
C GLN A 486 31.00 25.99 28.58
N CYS A 487 31.37 26.97 27.75
CA CYS A 487 31.44 26.85 26.29
C CYS A 487 32.85 26.55 25.77
N ALA A 488 33.84 26.38 26.66
CA ALA A 488 35.20 26.03 26.27
C ALA A 488 35.22 24.69 25.50
N GLY A 489 35.69 24.74 24.24
CA GLY A 489 35.76 23.57 23.37
C GLY A 489 34.44 23.16 22.69
N VAL A 490 33.35 23.91 22.89
CA VAL A 490 32.07 23.66 22.22
C VAL A 490 31.99 24.52 20.96
N ALA A 491 31.61 23.91 19.83
CA ALA A 491 31.48 24.63 18.56
C ALA A 491 30.31 25.62 18.57
N GLY A 492 30.46 26.72 17.85
CA GLY A 492 29.36 27.65 17.58
C GLY A 492 28.23 26.96 16.83
N TRP A 493 26.98 27.26 17.22
CA TRP A 493 25.82 26.77 16.48
C TRP A 493 25.90 27.23 15.02
N SER A 494 25.54 26.32 14.14
CA SER A 494 25.59 26.48 12.68
C SER A 494 24.30 25.89 12.11
N SER A 495 23.63 26.67 11.27
CA SER A 495 22.41 26.24 10.57
C SER A 495 22.66 25.06 9.62
N ALA A 496 23.89 24.90 9.14
CA ALA A 496 24.28 23.82 8.23
C ALA A 496 24.61 22.51 8.96
N THR A 497 24.90 22.57 10.27
CA THR A 497 25.31 21.41 11.05
C THR A 497 24.07 20.65 11.56
N VAL A 498 24.11 19.33 11.44
CA VAL A 498 23.12 18.44 12.06
C VAL A 498 23.55 18.16 13.51
N TYR A 499 22.61 18.30 14.45
CA TYR A 499 22.79 17.99 15.86
C TYR A 499 21.87 16.83 16.25
N LEU A 500 22.40 15.80 16.89
CA LEU A 500 21.65 14.68 17.46
C LEU A 500 21.26 14.98 18.91
N GLY A 501 20.34 14.20 19.47
CA GLY A 501 19.96 14.33 20.89
C GLY A 501 21.18 14.16 21.80
N GLY A 502 21.46 15.18 22.61
CA GLY A 502 22.63 15.26 23.49
C GLY A 502 23.79 16.12 22.95
N ASP A 503 23.78 16.49 21.66
CA ASP A 503 24.83 17.32 21.09
C ASP A 503 24.78 18.76 21.63
N LYS A 504 25.95 19.39 21.76
CA LYS A 504 26.11 20.72 22.34
C LYS A 504 26.56 21.75 21.31
N ALA A 505 26.03 22.96 21.42
CA ALA A 505 26.46 24.10 20.62
C ALA A 505 26.44 25.39 21.46
N SER A 506 27.39 26.30 21.20
CA SER A 506 27.36 27.65 21.78
C SER A 506 26.62 28.61 20.85
N TYR A 507 25.67 29.38 21.37
CA TYR A 507 24.94 30.38 20.58
C TYR A 507 24.53 31.57 21.47
N ASN A 508 24.77 32.80 21.00
CA ASN A 508 24.52 34.04 21.73
C ASN A 508 25.08 34.06 23.16
N GLY A 509 26.31 33.57 23.35
CA GLY A 509 26.97 33.55 24.67
C GLY A 509 26.35 32.57 25.66
N ARG A 510 25.66 31.53 25.17
CA ARG A 510 25.05 30.48 26.01
C ARG A 510 25.36 29.09 25.48
N LEU A 511 25.41 28.12 26.38
CA LEU A 511 25.54 26.70 26.05
C LEU A 511 24.16 26.09 25.85
N TRP A 512 23.98 25.35 24.76
CA TRP A 512 22.73 24.66 24.44
C TRP A 512 22.97 23.18 24.19
N THR A 513 22.02 22.34 24.60
CA THR A 513 22.00 20.91 24.30
C THR A 513 20.77 20.58 23.47
N ALA A 514 20.95 19.92 22.33
CA ALA A 514 19.85 19.45 21.48
C ALA A 514 19.08 18.34 22.21
N LYS A 515 17.76 18.45 22.29
CA LYS A 515 16.90 17.43 22.92
C LYS A 515 16.70 16.21 22.03
N TRP A 516 16.73 16.41 20.72
CA TRP A 516 16.58 15.40 19.67
C TRP A 516 17.24 15.91 18.38
N TRP A 517 17.18 15.12 17.31
CA TRP A 517 17.73 15.49 16.00
C TRP A 517 17.22 16.87 15.55
N THR A 518 18.14 17.75 15.17
CA THR A 518 17.80 19.08 14.66
C THR A 518 18.87 19.61 13.70
N GLN A 519 18.43 20.35 12.69
CA GLN A 519 19.28 21.10 11.77
C GLN A 519 18.57 22.41 11.46
N ASN A 520 19.31 23.52 11.39
CA ASN A 520 18.77 24.85 11.11
C ASN A 520 17.76 25.42 12.14
N GLU A 521 17.45 24.72 13.22
CA GLU A 521 16.69 25.30 14.34
C GLU A 521 17.59 26.07 15.28
N THR A 522 17.29 27.35 15.47
CA THR A 522 18.13 28.26 16.28
C THR A 522 17.94 27.99 17.78
N PRO A 523 19.02 27.84 18.58
CA PRO A 523 18.92 27.72 20.03
C PRO A 523 18.23 28.92 20.67
N GLY A 524 17.24 28.66 21.54
CA GLY A 524 16.36 29.68 22.11
C GLY A 524 15.15 30.07 21.24
N GLY A 525 14.98 29.43 20.07
CA GLY A 525 13.82 29.62 19.20
C GLY A 525 12.53 28.99 19.74
N ALA A 526 11.40 29.35 19.12
CA ALA A 526 10.05 28.91 19.53
C ALA A 526 9.82 27.39 19.40
N SER A 527 10.66 26.67 18.66
CA SER A 527 10.58 25.23 18.43
C SER A 527 10.93 24.39 19.67
N GLY A 528 11.57 24.97 20.68
CA GLY A 528 11.84 24.29 21.96
C GLY A 528 12.78 23.07 21.87
N VAL A 529 13.45 22.89 20.73
CA VAL A 529 14.36 21.76 20.41
C VAL A 529 15.68 21.79 21.20
N TRP A 530 16.03 22.94 21.76
CA TRP A 530 17.24 23.15 22.54
C TRP A 530 16.91 23.31 24.03
N THR A 531 17.74 22.73 24.88
CA THR A 531 17.77 23.01 26.32
C THR A 531 18.85 24.05 26.57
N ASP A 532 18.48 25.15 27.24
CA ASP A 532 19.43 26.16 27.70
C ASP A 532 20.19 25.63 28.92
N ASN A 533 21.51 25.51 28.81
CA ASN A 533 22.38 25.02 29.88
C ASN A 533 23.07 26.13 30.66
N GLY A 534 22.83 27.40 30.36
CA GLY A 534 23.42 28.54 31.04
C GLY A 534 24.33 29.38 30.16
N ALA A 535 24.86 30.46 30.75
CA ALA A 535 25.78 31.37 30.08
C ALA A 535 27.15 30.72 29.85
N CYS A 536 27.77 31.07 28.72
CA CYS A 536 29.21 31.11 28.61
C CYS A 536 29.71 32.29 29.48
#